data_AF-A0A2G8JHV9-F1
#
_entry.id   AF-A0A2G8JHV9-F1
#
_cell.length_a   1.000
_cell.length_b   1.000
_cell.length_c   1.000
_cell.angle_alpha   90.00
_cell.angle_beta   90.00
_cell.angle_gamma   90.00
#
_symmetry.space_group_name_H-M   'P 1'
#
loop_
_entity.id
_entity.type
_entity.pdbx_description
1 polymer ?
#
loop_
_entity_poly.entity_id
_entity_poly.type
_entity_poly.pdbx_seq_one_letter_code
_entity_poly.pdbx_strand_id
1 'polypeptide(L)'
;MHLFQLCQHAKNLKILSLGRNYIKNLNGLEAVADTLEQLWISYNLVEKLKGIQVLKKLKVLYMSNNSVKDWGEFEKLQGLPCLEELLFVGNPIEEKLSADGTWRDKVVPLLGSLRKLDGIPVIKQEEEEPED
;
A
#
# COMPACT_ATOMS: atom_id res chain seq x y z
N MET A 1 -17.64 -0.31 14.25
CA MET A 1 -16.17 -0.15 14.21
C MET A 1 -15.90 1.35 14.12
N HIS A 2 -15.64 2.01 15.26
CA HIS A 2 -15.62 3.48 15.42
C HIS A 2 -14.26 4.15 15.10
N LEU A 3 -13.25 3.40 14.63
CA LEU A 3 -11.88 3.88 14.47
C LEU A 3 -11.72 5.02 13.45
N PHE A 4 -12.45 4.99 12.33
CA PHE A 4 -12.37 6.07 11.32
C PHE A 4 -13.13 7.34 11.73
N GLN A 5 -13.98 7.27 12.75
CA GLN A 5 -14.72 8.45 13.24
C GLN A 5 -13.80 9.45 13.94
N LEU A 6 -12.65 9.00 14.46
CA LEU A 6 -11.58 9.84 15.00
C LEU A 6 -10.81 10.59 13.88
N CYS A 7 -10.80 10.08 12.66
CA CYS A 7 -10.08 10.68 11.54
C CYS A 7 -10.81 11.90 10.94
N GLN A 8 -12.12 12.06 11.20
CA GLN A 8 -12.94 13.15 10.63
C GLN A 8 -12.51 14.56 11.05
N HIS A 9 -11.75 14.69 12.15
CA HIS A 9 -11.25 15.97 12.64
C HIS A 9 -9.76 16.20 12.33
N ALA A 10 -9.07 15.21 11.74
CA ALA A 10 -7.62 15.23 11.58
C ALA A 10 -7.20 15.73 10.20
N LYS A 11 -7.48 17.02 9.91
CA LYS A 11 -7.24 17.68 8.61
C LYS A 11 -5.77 17.79 8.17
N ASN A 12 -4.83 17.35 9.00
CA ASN A 12 -3.39 17.39 8.73
C ASN A 12 -2.70 16.06 9.06
N LEU A 13 -3.47 14.97 9.17
CA LEU A 13 -2.90 13.68 9.54
C LEU A 13 -2.04 13.15 8.39
N LYS A 14 -0.74 13.03 8.65
CA LYS A 14 0.25 12.50 7.70
C LYS A 14 0.54 11.02 7.90
N ILE A 15 0.49 10.55 9.15
CA ILE A 15 0.83 9.17 9.52
C ILE A 15 -0.35 8.59 10.30
N LEU A 16 -0.86 7.45 9.84
CA LEU A 16 -1.94 6.71 10.48
C LEU A 16 -1.45 5.30 10.78
N SER A 17 -1.31 4.99 12.07
CA SER A 17 -0.95 3.66 12.55
C SER A 17 -2.18 2.95 13.12
N LEU A 18 -2.48 1.80 12.55
CA LEU A 18 -3.64 0.95 12.82
C LEU A 18 -3.22 -0.52 12.88
N GLY A 19 -1.94 -0.82 13.09
CA GLY A 19 -1.43 -2.18 13.15
C GLY A 19 -2.01 -2.97 14.33
N ARG A 20 -2.04 -4.31 14.21
CA ARG A 20 -2.52 -5.24 15.25
C ARG A 20 -3.95 -4.97 15.72
N ASN A 21 -4.85 -4.77 14.76
CA ASN A 21 -6.29 -4.62 14.99
C ASN A 21 -7.05 -5.73 14.24
N TYR A 22 -8.39 -5.65 14.25
CA TYR A 22 -9.28 -6.56 13.53
C TYR A 22 -9.93 -5.89 12.31
N ILE A 23 -9.20 -5.01 11.63
CA ILE A 23 -9.71 -4.26 10.49
C ILE A 23 -9.85 -5.20 9.29
N LYS A 24 -11.04 -5.20 8.68
CA LYS A 24 -11.36 -6.04 7.51
C LYS A 24 -11.52 -5.24 6.21
N ASN A 25 -11.74 -3.93 6.32
CA ASN A 25 -11.96 -3.04 5.18
C ASN A 25 -11.38 -1.65 5.46
N LEU A 26 -11.14 -0.91 4.40
CA LEU A 26 -10.48 0.40 4.40
C LEU A 26 -11.49 1.56 4.27
N ASN A 27 -12.77 1.31 4.57
CA ASN A 27 -13.82 2.32 4.48
C ASN A 27 -13.61 3.41 5.54
N GLY A 28 -13.78 4.69 5.20
CA GLY A 28 -13.62 5.80 6.15
C GLY A 28 -12.26 6.52 6.06
N LEU A 29 -11.40 6.12 5.13
CA LEU A 29 -10.13 6.81 4.84
C LEU A 29 -10.32 8.10 4.02
N GLU A 30 -11.51 8.36 3.50
CA GLU A 30 -11.83 9.53 2.69
C GLU A 30 -11.55 10.85 3.44
N ALA A 31 -11.75 10.86 4.77
CA ALA A 31 -11.52 12.03 5.61
C ALA A 31 -10.05 12.47 5.67
N VAL A 32 -9.11 11.58 5.37
CA VAL A 32 -7.65 11.83 5.41
C VAL A 32 -6.99 11.66 4.04
N ALA A 33 -7.79 11.48 2.99
CA ALA A 33 -7.34 11.25 1.62
C ALA A 33 -6.36 12.32 1.11
N ASP A 34 -6.61 13.58 1.49
CA ASP A 34 -5.84 14.73 1.03
C ASP A 34 -4.56 14.99 1.82
N THR A 35 -4.32 14.29 2.94
CA THR A 35 -3.18 14.56 3.83
C THR A 35 -2.33 13.36 4.18
N LEU A 36 -2.87 12.14 4.07
CA LEU A 36 -2.18 10.95 4.54
C LEU A 36 -1.02 10.58 3.62
N GLU A 37 0.18 10.51 4.19
CA GLU A 37 1.42 10.15 3.52
C GLU A 37 1.90 8.74 3.92
N GLN A 38 1.55 8.26 5.12
CA GLN A 38 1.93 6.93 5.59
C GLN A 38 0.77 6.20 6.27
N LEU A 39 0.54 4.96 5.86
CA LEU A 39 -0.48 4.09 6.42
C LEU A 39 0.15 2.78 6.89
N TRP A 40 0.05 2.52 8.19
CA TRP A 40 0.56 1.29 8.80
C TRP A 40 -0.62 0.46 9.32
N ILE A 41 -0.98 -0.59 8.59
CA ILE A 41 -2.13 -1.47 8.85
C ILE A 41 -1.70 -2.95 8.92
N SER A 42 -0.42 -3.22 9.21
CA SER A 42 0.08 -4.59 9.37
C SER A 42 -0.62 -5.36 10.50
N TYR A 43 -0.69 -6.70 10.39
CA TYR A 43 -1.38 -7.56 11.35
C TYR A 43 -2.85 -7.18 11.53
N ASN A 44 -3.58 -7.17 10.42
CA ASN A 44 -5.03 -6.98 10.37
C ASN A 44 -5.64 -8.11 9.52
N LEU A 45 -6.91 -7.97 9.14
CA LEU A 45 -7.68 -8.96 8.38
C LEU A 45 -8.20 -8.37 7.06
N VAL A 46 -7.45 -7.44 6.46
CA VAL A 46 -7.86 -6.76 5.24
C VAL A 46 -7.79 -7.74 4.07
N GLU A 47 -8.95 -8.03 3.48
CA GLU A 47 -9.05 -8.92 2.30
C GLU A 47 -9.19 -8.12 1.00
N LYS A 48 -9.81 -6.94 1.07
CA LYS A 48 -10.13 -6.10 -0.08
C LYS A 48 -9.54 -4.71 0.09
N LEU A 49 -8.90 -4.23 -0.98
CA LEU A 49 -8.27 -2.91 -1.05
C LEU A 49 -9.17 -1.84 -1.65
N LYS A 50 -10.48 -2.10 -1.73
CA LYS A 50 -11.47 -1.11 -2.15
C LYS A 50 -11.36 0.14 -1.27
N GLY A 51 -11.22 1.31 -1.92
CA GLY A 51 -11.15 2.60 -1.24
C GLY A 51 -9.72 3.07 -0.97
N ILE A 52 -8.69 2.24 -1.13
CA ILE A 52 -7.29 2.69 -0.94
C ILE A 52 -6.93 3.79 -1.94
N GLN A 53 -7.52 3.78 -3.14
CA GLN A 53 -7.15 4.68 -4.23
C GLN A 53 -7.47 6.15 -3.97
N VAL A 54 -8.25 6.46 -2.93
CA VAL A 54 -8.52 7.85 -2.51
C VAL A 54 -7.27 8.52 -1.94
N LEU A 55 -6.33 7.75 -1.39
CA LEU A 55 -5.14 8.25 -0.72
C LEU A 55 -4.04 8.67 -1.71
N LYS A 56 -4.29 9.72 -2.51
CA LYS A 56 -3.39 10.13 -3.61
C LYS A 56 -2.00 10.56 -3.17
N LYS A 57 -1.83 10.98 -1.92
CA LYS A 57 -0.55 11.41 -1.35
C LYS A 57 0.19 10.30 -0.59
N LEU A 58 -0.34 9.08 -0.57
CA LEU A 58 0.25 7.98 0.17
C LEU A 58 1.60 7.59 -0.45
N LYS A 59 2.65 7.63 0.37
CA LYS A 59 4.03 7.27 0.02
C LYS A 59 4.48 5.97 0.64
N VAL A 60 4.04 5.68 1.86
CA VAL A 60 4.43 4.47 2.60
C VAL A 60 3.18 3.68 2.97
N LEU A 61 3.13 2.42 2.53
CA LEU A 61 2.08 1.48 2.90
C LEU A 61 2.69 0.23 3.52
N TYR A 62 2.46 0.08 4.82
CA TYR A 62 2.80 -1.14 5.55
C TYR A 62 1.53 -1.93 5.84
N MET A 63 1.39 -3.08 5.19
CA MET A 63 0.21 -3.92 5.32
C MET A 63 0.55 -5.41 5.33
N SER A 64 1.73 -5.74 5.85
CA SER A 64 2.13 -7.13 6.08
C SER A 64 1.17 -7.88 6.99
N ASN A 65 1.08 -9.20 6.82
CA ASN A 65 0.19 -10.06 7.61
C ASN A 65 -1.27 -9.58 7.56
N ASN A 66 -1.80 -9.45 6.33
CA ASN A 66 -3.22 -9.24 6.06
C ASN A 66 -3.75 -10.43 5.26
N SER A 67 -4.95 -10.34 4.68
CA SER A 67 -5.65 -11.46 4.06
C SER A 67 -5.96 -11.24 2.58
N VAL A 68 -5.15 -10.44 1.87
CA VAL A 68 -5.34 -10.21 0.44
C VAL A 68 -4.96 -11.47 -0.36
N LYS A 69 -5.93 -12.06 -1.04
CA LYS A 69 -5.79 -13.34 -1.77
C LYS A 69 -5.83 -13.19 -3.28
N ASP A 70 -6.34 -12.07 -3.77
CA ASP A 70 -6.66 -11.87 -5.19
C ASP A 70 -5.74 -10.81 -5.80
N TRP A 71 -5.22 -11.09 -7.00
CA TRP A 71 -4.34 -10.18 -7.71
C TRP A 71 -5.06 -8.90 -8.16
N GLY A 72 -6.34 -8.98 -8.56
CA GLY A 72 -7.15 -7.81 -8.91
C GLY A 72 -7.44 -6.90 -7.72
N GLU A 73 -7.39 -7.40 -6.48
CA GLU A 73 -7.34 -6.54 -5.29
C GLU A 73 -6.00 -5.82 -5.17
N PHE A 74 -4.89 -6.49 -5.46
CA PHE A 74 -3.55 -5.89 -5.46
C PHE A 74 -3.38 -4.80 -6.53
N GLU A 75 -3.89 -5.02 -7.75
CA GLU A 75 -3.83 -4.06 -8.87
C GLU A 75 -4.44 -2.70 -8.54
N LYS A 76 -5.33 -2.63 -7.55
CA LYS A 76 -5.89 -1.35 -7.07
C LYS A 76 -4.83 -0.40 -6.53
N LEU A 77 -3.67 -0.91 -6.09
CA LEU A 77 -2.54 -0.11 -5.64
C LEU A 77 -1.94 0.74 -6.78
N GLN A 78 -2.16 0.39 -8.06
CA GLN A 78 -1.80 1.27 -9.19
C GLN A 78 -2.46 2.64 -9.10
N GLY A 79 -3.60 2.76 -8.41
CA GLY A 79 -4.28 4.03 -8.18
C GLY A 79 -3.56 4.99 -7.23
N LEU A 80 -2.39 4.60 -6.69
CA LEU A 80 -1.58 5.36 -5.74
C LEU A 80 -0.32 5.91 -6.44
N PRO A 81 -0.39 7.12 -7.03
CA PRO A 81 0.69 7.63 -7.87
C PRO A 81 1.99 7.90 -7.09
N CYS A 82 1.88 8.23 -5.80
CA CYS A 82 3.02 8.59 -4.96
C CYS A 82 3.59 7.43 -4.13
N LEU A 83 3.16 6.18 -4.34
CA LEU A 83 3.57 5.07 -3.50
C LEU A 83 5.05 4.69 -3.74
N GLU A 84 5.89 4.97 -2.76
CA GLU A 84 7.34 4.78 -2.83
C GLU A 84 7.80 3.55 -2.04
N GLU A 85 7.14 3.21 -0.94
CA GLU A 85 7.50 2.07 -0.10
C GLU A 85 6.29 1.20 0.22
N LEU A 86 6.42 -0.10 -0.09
CA LEU A 86 5.41 -1.11 0.15
C LEU A 86 5.99 -2.26 0.99
N LEU A 87 5.32 -2.59 2.08
CA LEU A 87 5.55 -3.83 2.83
C LEU A 87 4.25 -4.64 2.80
N PHE A 88 4.26 -5.73 2.05
CA PHE A 88 3.09 -6.57 1.75
C PHE A 88 3.28 -8.04 2.16
N VAL A 89 4.46 -8.41 2.66
CA VAL A 89 4.80 -9.77 3.14
C VAL A 89 3.71 -10.40 4.02
N GLY A 90 3.41 -11.67 3.79
CA GLY A 90 2.46 -12.44 4.61
C GLY A 90 1.00 -12.18 4.23
N ASN A 91 0.77 -11.73 3.00
CA ASN A 91 -0.55 -11.79 2.38
C ASN A 91 -0.59 -13.01 1.46
N PRO A 92 -1.71 -13.77 1.40
CA PRO A 92 -1.77 -15.00 0.60
C PRO A 92 -1.39 -14.86 -0.88
N ILE A 93 -1.71 -13.72 -1.53
CA ILE A 93 -1.30 -13.48 -2.92
C ILE A 93 0.21 -13.25 -3.06
N GLU A 94 0.83 -12.62 -2.07
CA GLU A 94 2.28 -12.40 -2.03
C GLU A 94 3.00 -13.71 -1.78
N GLU A 95 2.61 -14.48 -0.76
CA GLU A 95 3.21 -15.79 -0.46
C GLU A 95 3.16 -16.72 -1.67
N LYS A 96 2.04 -16.74 -2.39
CA LYS A 96 1.87 -17.51 -3.62
C LYS A 96 2.87 -17.07 -4.71
N LEU A 97 2.93 -15.78 -5.02
CA LEU A 97 3.78 -15.27 -6.08
C LEU A 97 5.27 -15.31 -5.71
N SER A 98 5.59 -15.18 -4.42
CA SER A 98 6.94 -15.33 -3.89
C SER A 98 7.41 -16.78 -3.96
N ALA A 99 6.53 -17.76 -3.68
CA ALA A 99 6.83 -19.18 -3.90
C ALA A 99 7.08 -19.50 -5.37
N ASP A 100 6.38 -18.84 -6.29
CA ASP A 100 6.59 -18.94 -7.74
C ASP A 100 7.81 -18.12 -8.23
N GLY A 101 8.45 -17.32 -7.36
CA GLY A 101 9.56 -16.43 -7.73
C GLY A 101 9.16 -15.22 -8.60
N THR A 102 7.86 -14.99 -8.82
CA THR A 102 7.35 -13.95 -9.74
C THR A 102 6.85 -12.69 -9.04
N TRP A 103 6.91 -12.62 -7.70
CA TRP A 103 6.38 -11.50 -6.92
C TRP A 103 6.97 -10.15 -7.34
N ARG A 104 8.30 -9.97 -7.26
CA ARG A 104 8.93 -8.68 -7.60
C ARG A 104 8.73 -8.33 -9.07
N ASP A 105 8.86 -9.31 -9.97
CA ASP A 105 8.74 -9.11 -11.42
C ASP A 105 7.35 -8.63 -11.84
N LYS A 106 6.31 -8.98 -11.08
CA LYS A 106 4.95 -8.47 -11.30
C LYS A 106 4.72 -7.13 -10.62
N VAL A 107 5.21 -6.94 -9.39
CA VAL A 107 4.90 -5.75 -8.58
C VAL A 107 5.65 -4.51 -9.04
N VAL A 108 6.95 -4.64 -9.34
CA VAL A 108 7.80 -3.50 -9.71
C VAL A 108 7.31 -2.77 -10.97
N PRO A 109 7.00 -3.45 -12.09
CA PRO A 109 6.47 -2.75 -13.28
C PRO A 109 5.03 -2.24 -13.06
N LEU A 110 4.25 -2.89 -12.19
CA LEU A 110 2.89 -2.48 -11.87
C LEU A 110 2.87 -1.15 -11.10
N LEU A 111 3.82 -0.98 -10.15
CA LEU A 111 3.93 0.17 -9.27
C LEU A 111 5.12 1.04 -9.68
N GLY A 112 4.96 1.79 -10.76
CA GLY A 112 6.03 2.56 -11.40
C GLY A 112 6.71 3.62 -10.52
N SER A 113 6.14 4.04 -9.39
CA SER A 113 6.76 4.97 -8.42
C SER A 113 7.50 4.29 -7.27
N LEU A 114 7.43 2.95 -7.17
CA LEU A 114 7.99 2.20 -6.06
C LEU A 114 9.52 2.29 -6.02
N ARG A 115 10.07 2.57 -4.84
CA ARG A 115 11.51 2.65 -4.53
C ARG A 115 11.95 1.53 -3.59
N LYS A 116 11.03 0.95 -2.82
CA LYS A 116 11.33 -0.14 -1.88
C LYS A 116 10.14 -1.08 -1.75
N LEU A 117 10.42 -2.37 -1.90
CA LEU A 117 9.44 -3.44 -1.83
C LEU A 117 9.93 -4.49 -0.82
N ASP A 118 9.15 -4.70 0.24
CA ASP A 118 9.38 -5.73 1.26
C ASP A 118 10.77 -5.65 1.90
N GLY A 119 11.22 -4.42 2.18
CA GLY A 119 12.53 -4.16 2.77
C GLY A 119 13.68 -4.04 1.76
N ILE A 120 13.48 -4.47 0.52
CA ILE A 120 14.51 -4.50 -0.51
C ILE A 120 14.34 -3.30 -1.46
N PRO A 121 15.38 -2.47 -1.67
CA PRO A 121 15.35 -1.38 -2.64
C PRO A 121 14.99 -1.86 -4.05
N VAL A 122 14.23 -1.04 -4.77
CA VAL A 122 13.94 -1.19 -6.19
C VAL A 122 14.90 -0.28 -6.93
N ILE A 123 15.92 -0.88 -7.54
CA ILE A 123 16.88 -0.14 -8.37
C ILE A 123 16.24 0.02 -9.74
N LYS A 124 15.88 1.25 -10.09
CA LYS A 124 15.58 1.60 -11.47
C LYS A 124 16.91 1.99 -12.09
N GLN A 125 17.25 1.39 -13.23
CA GLN A 125 18.30 1.96 -14.06
C GLN A 125 17.80 3.36 -14.41
N GLU A 126 18.53 4.39 -13.98
CA GLU A 126 18.26 5.76 -14.41
C GLU A 126 18.35 5.72 -15.94
N GLU A 127 17.23 6.00 -16.63
CA GLU A 127 17.30 6.38 -18.03
C GLU A 127 18.18 7.64 -18.04
N GLU A 128 19.40 7.51 -18.54
CA GLU A 128 20.23 8.68 -18.87
C GLU A 128 19.35 9.58 -19.74
N GLU A 129 18.90 10.71 -19.19
CA GLU A 129 18.29 11.76 -20.01
C GLU A 129 19.33 12.11 -21.08
N PRO A 130 19.02 11.96 -22.39
CA PRO A 130 19.94 12.42 -23.42
C PRO A 130 20.12 13.92 -23.23
N GLU A 131 21.34 14.34 -22.90
CA GLU A 131 21.74 15.75 -22.96
C GLU A 131 21.56 16.21 -24.41
N ASP A 132 20.61 17.12 -24.63
CA ASP A 132 20.37 17.82 -25.90
C ASP A 132 21.59 18.66 -26.34
#